data_AF-A0A8C5Z1E0-F1
#
_entry.id   AF-A0A8C5Z1E0-F1
#
_cell.length_a   1.000
_cell.length_b   1.000
_cell.length_c   1.000
_cell.angle_alpha   90.00
_cell.angle_beta   90.00
_cell.angle_gamma   90.00
#
_symmetry.space_group_name_H-M   'P 1'
#
loop_
_entity.id
_entity.type
_entity.pdbx_description
1 polymer ?
#
loop_
_entity_poly.entity_id
_entity_poly.type
_entity_poly.pdbx_seq_one_letter_code
_entity_poly.pdbx_strand_id
1 'polypeptide(L)'
;MAGRSLRKALATVSLSVALASVTVRSSGCRSIPAYRNSLLSSWFHLNSNIMSGSNGVKDNSHNKARTSPYPGSKVQRSQVPNEKVGWLVEWQDYNPVEYTAVSVLAGPRWADPQISESNFSPKFNEKDGHVERKSQNGLYEIENGRPRNPAGRTGLVGRGLLGRWGPNHAGMVDPGEKISATLKREFGEEALNSLQKSSAEKREIEEQLHKLFSQEHLVIYKGYVDDPRNTDNAWMETEAVNYHDETGEIMDNLALEAGDDAGKVKWVDISDKLKLYASHSQFIELVTEKRDAHWSEDSEADCNGS
;
A
#
# COMPACT_ATOMS: atom_id res chain seq x y z
N MET A 1 -24.74 29.96 -13.80
CA MET A 1 -23.90 29.78 -12.60
C MET A 1 -22.84 28.75 -12.93
N ALA A 2 -21.57 29.12 -12.72
CA ALA A 2 -20.40 28.43 -13.24
C ALA A 2 -20.25 27.01 -12.67
N GLY A 3 -20.01 26.03 -13.53
CA GLY A 3 -19.61 24.69 -13.14
C GLY A 3 -18.20 24.73 -12.55
N ARG A 4 -18.05 24.29 -11.30
CA ARG A 4 -16.76 24.00 -10.69
C ARG A 4 -16.51 22.50 -10.84
N SER A 5 -15.55 22.13 -11.68
CA SER A 5 -14.92 20.81 -11.68
C SER A 5 -13.43 21.03 -11.56
N LEU A 6 -12.83 20.45 -10.51
CA LEU A 6 -11.43 20.07 -10.32
C LEU A 6 -11.28 19.78 -8.82
N ARG A 7 -11.22 18.52 -8.39
CA ARG A 7 -10.74 18.21 -7.03
C ARG A 7 -9.61 17.20 -7.13
N LYS A 8 -8.53 17.46 -6.40
CA LYS A 8 -7.30 16.68 -6.42
C LYS A 8 -7.09 16.10 -5.02
N ALA A 9 -6.98 14.77 -4.92
CA ALA A 9 -6.74 14.03 -3.70
C ALA A 9 -5.35 13.36 -3.75
N LEU A 10 -4.51 13.64 -2.76
CA LEU A 10 -3.26 12.93 -2.57
C LEU A 10 -3.49 11.79 -1.58
N ALA A 11 -3.32 10.54 -2.00
CA ALA A 11 -3.23 9.40 -1.11
C ALA A 11 -1.77 8.97 -1.03
N THR A 12 -1.09 9.35 0.04
CA THR A 12 0.26 8.88 0.30
C THR A 12 0.16 7.49 0.94
N VAL A 13 0.49 6.47 0.15
CA VAL A 13 0.75 5.13 0.68
C VAL A 13 2.26 5.03 0.81
N SER A 14 2.73 4.64 1.99
CA SER A 14 4.15 4.44 2.24
C SER A 14 4.79 3.54 1.17
N LEU A 15 5.71 4.12 0.39
CA LEU A 15 6.41 3.62 -0.81
C LEU A 15 5.68 3.72 -2.17
N SER A 16 4.51 4.36 -2.23
CA SER A 16 3.85 4.75 -3.49
C SER A 16 2.90 5.90 -3.23
N VAL A 17 3.29 7.10 -3.66
CA VAL A 17 2.36 8.21 -3.75
C VAL A 17 1.30 7.90 -4.82
N ALA A 18 0.05 7.69 -4.40
CA ALA A 18 -1.08 7.66 -5.31
C ALA A 18 -1.68 9.07 -5.40
N LEU A 19 -1.29 9.78 -6.46
CA LEU A 19 -1.91 11.04 -6.86
C LEU A 19 -3.22 10.75 -7.60
N ALA A 20 -4.32 11.30 -7.11
CA ALA A 20 -5.61 11.08 -7.73
C ALA A 20 -6.42 12.38 -7.85
N SER A 21 -7.28 12.48 -8.86
CA SER A 21 -8.30 13.53 -8.96
C SER A 21 -9.66 12.93 -8.65
N VAL A 22 -10.39 13.58 -7.76
CA VAL A 22 -11.78 13.29 -7.44
C VAL A 22 -12.66 14.24 -8.27
N THR A 23 -13.62 13.69 -9.00
CA THR A 23 -14.70 14.49 -9.59
C THR A 23 -15.96 14.30 -8.76
N VAL A 24 -16.48 15.39 -8.18
CA VAL A 24 -17.79 15.39 -7.50
C VAL A 24 -18.84 15.71 -8.56
N ARG A 25 -19.77 14.78 -8.82
CA ARG A 25 -20.87 15.03 -9.75
C ARG A 25 -21.91 15.95 -9.09
N SER A 26 -22.09 17.13 -9.66
CA SER A 26 -23.34 17.89 -9.52
C SER A 26 -24.38 17.28 -10.48
N SER A 27 -25.55 16.94 -9.96
CA SER A 27 -26.68 16.37 -10.71
C SER A 27 -27.19 17.39 -11.74
N GLY A 28 -26.66 17.31 -12.96
CA GLY A 28 -27.11 18.11 -14.10
C GLY A 28 -26.76 17.45 -15.42
N CYS A 29 -27.73 16.78 -16.04
CA CYS A 29 -27.59 16.17 -17.37
C CYS A 29 -27.16 17.19 -18.43
N ARG A 30 -26.12 16.85 -19.20
CA ARG A 30 -26.06 17.03 -20.67
C ARG A 30 -24.88 16.25 -21.26
N SER A 31 -25.09 15.75 -22.46
CA SER A 31 -24.35 14.70 -23.16
C SER A 31 -23.35 15.24 -24.22
N ILE A 32 -22.49 14.33 -24.74
CA ILE A 32 -21.73 14.32 -26.02
C ILE A 32 -20.21 14.70 -25.92
N PRO A 33 -19.26 14.12 -26.70
CA PRO A 33 -19.04 12.73 -27.16
C PRO A 33 -17.60 12.19 -26.88
N ALA A 34 -17.40 10.90 -27.16
CA ALA A 34 -16.15 10.16 -27.06
C ALA A 34 -15.07 10.58 -28.07
N TYR A 35 -13.79 10.54 -27.63
CA TYR A 35 -12.63 10.42 -28.52
C TYR A 35 -11.77 9.22 -28.09
N ARG A 36 -11.71 8.23 -28.97
CA ARG A 36 -10.74 7.12 -28.94
C ARG A 36 -9.35 7.67 -29.24
N ASN A 37 -8.35 7.22 -28.50
CA ASN A 37 -7.02 6.97 -29.06
C ASN A 37 -6.43 5.72 -28.40
N SER A 38 -6.32 4.66 -29.21
CA SER A 38 -5.40 3.55 -28.99
C SER A 38 -3.97 4.06 -29.12
N LEU A 39 -3.03 3.51 -28.33
CA LEU A 39 -1.80 2.92 -28.87
C LEU A 39 -1.02 2.17 -27.77
N LEU A 40 -0.45 1.06 -28.22
CA LEU A 40 0.29 0.04 -27.48
C LEU A 40 1.59 0.54 -26.85
N SER A 41 2.03 -0.10 -25.76
CA SER A 41 3.38 -0.68 -25.69
C SER A 41 3.57 -1.66 -24.53
N SER A 42 3.96 -2.87 -24.92
CA SER A 42 4.81 -3.87 -24.24
C SER A 42 4.56 -4.15 -22.75
N TRP A 43 3.81 -5.23 -22.48
CA TRP A 43 3.70 -5.86 -21.17
C TRP A 43 4.62 -7.07 -21.08
N PHE A 44 5.38 -7.17 -19.98
CA PHE A 44 5.86 -8.44 -19.49
C PHE A 44 4.64 -9.29 -19.10
N HIS A 45 4.46 -10.41 -19.79
CA HIS A 45 3.37 -11.35 -19.56
C HIS A 45 3.51 -12.00 -18.18
N LEU A 46 2.69 -11.56 -17.23
CA LEU A 46 2.25 -12.41 -16.12
C LEU A 46 0.86 -12.93 -16.47
N ASN A 47 0.77 -14.26 -16.61
CA ASN A 47 -0.46 -14.97 -16.96
C ASN A 47 -1.60 -14.54 -16.03
N SER A 48 -2.62 -13.93 -16.64
CA SER A 48 -3.90 -13.60 -16.01
C SER A 48 -4.86 -14.74 -16.30
N ASN A 49 -5.01 -15.66 -15.34
CA ASN A 49 -6.18 -16.53 -15.33
C ASN A 49 -7.31 -15.83 -14.58
N ILE A 50 -8.34 -15.44 -15.32
CA ILE A 50 -9.59 -14.86 -14.81
C ILE A 50 -10.67 -15.94 -14.77
N MET A 51 -11.30 -16.04 -13.58
CA MET A 51 -12.66 -16.50 -13.22
C MET A 51 -13.12 -17.96 -13.40
N SER A 52 -13.73 -18.47 -12.34
CA SER A 52 -15.16 -18.81 -12.38
C SER A 52 -15.78 -18.61 -10.98
N GLY A 53 -16.99 -18.07 -10.95
CA GLY A 53 -17.72 -17.73 -9.73
C GLY A 53 -18.40 -18.92 -9.07
N SER A 54 -18.59 -18.80 -7.76
CA SER A 54 -19.73 -19.40 -7.06
C SER A 54 -19.97 -18.65 -5.76
N ASN A 55 -21.24 -18.38 -5.47
CA ASN A 55 -21.71 -17.74 -4.25
C ASN A 55 -21.37 -18.61 -3.03
N GLY A 56 -20.52 -18.08 -2.16
CA GLY A 56 -20.20 -18.59 -0.84
C GLY A 56 -19.60 -17.45 -0.04
N VAL A 57 -19.85 -17.41 1.27
CA VAL A 57 -19.30 -16.41 2.21
C VAL A 57 -17.86 -16.10 1.82
N LYS A 58 -17.56 -14.88 1.37
CA LYS A 58 -16.20 -14.48 0.97
C LYS A 58 -15.30 -14.67 2.19
N ASP A 59 -14.55 -15.76 2.17
CA ASP A 59 -13.46 -16.02 3.10
C ASP A 59 -12.41 -14.93 2.85
N ASN A 60 -12.43 -13.88 3.67
CA ASN A 60 -11.52 -12.74 3.60
C ASN A 60 -10.11 -13.10 4.10
N SER A 61 -9.67 -14.34 3.89
CA SER A 61 -8.30 -14.77 4.12
C SER A 61 -7.33 -14.04 3.19
N HIS A 62 -6.14 -13.75 3.68
CA HIS A 62 -5.09 -13.14 2.87
C HIS A 62 -4.69 -14.05 1.69
N ASN A 63 -4.68 -13.50 0.47
CA ASN A 63 -4.48 -14.30 -0.74
C ASN A 63 -3.13 -14.02 -1.36
N LYS A 64 -2.69 -12.76 -1.41
CA LYS A 64 -1.38 -12.42 -1.99
C LYS A 64 -0.25 -13.05 -1.16
N ALA A 65 -0.37 -13.02 0.16
CA ALA A 65 0.55 -13.64 1.11
C ALA A 65 0.75 -15.17 0.92
N ARG A 66 -0.15 -15.85 0.20
CA ARG A 66 -0.08 -17.30 -0.07
C ARG A 66 0.34 -17.63 -1.51
N THR A 67 0.59 -16.62 -2.34
CA THR A 67 1.03 -16.82 -3.73
C THR A 67 2.47 -17.33 -3.82
N SER A 68 2.74 -18.11 -4.87
CA SER A 68 4.07 -18.67 -5.18
C SER A 68 4.44 -18.41 -6.65
N PRO A 69 5.74 -18.34 -7.00
CA PRO A 69 6.90 -18.40 -6.10
C PRO A 69 6.99 -17.17 -5.18
N TYR A 70 7.68 -17.33 -4.05
CA TYR A 70 7.99 -16.19 -3.17
C TYR A 70 8.77 -15.12 -3.97
N PRO A 71 8.42 -13.81 -3.86
CA PRO A 71 8.99 -12.76 -4.69
C PRO A 71 10.52 -12.78 -4.78
N GLY A 72 11.06 -12.62 -5.99
CA GLY A 72 12.51 -12.61 -6.23
C GLY A 72 13.20 -13.98 -6.02
N SER A 73 12.45 -15.08 -5.97
CA SER A 73 12.99 -16.42 -5.73
C SER A 73 12.29 -17.49 -6.58
N LYS A 74 12.74 -18.75 -6.45
CA LYS A 74 12.04 -19.94 -6.99
C LYS A 74 11.31 -20.74 -5.90
N VAL A 75 11.32 -20.24 -4.66
CA VAL A 75 10.79 -20.96 -3.48
C VAL A 75 9.27 -21.04 -3.60
N GLN A 76 8.74 -22.24 -3.44
CA GLN A 76 7.30 -22.51 -3.41
C GLN A 76 6.85 -22.58 -1.95
N ARG A 77 5.75 -21.91 -1.62
CA ARG A 77 5.13 -22.03 -0.30
C ARG A 77 4.45 -23.39 -0.17
N SER A 78 4.37 -23.91 1.06
CA SER A 78 3.48 -25.02 1.36
C SER A 78 2.03 -24.58 1.09
N GLN A 79 1.21 -25.47 0.53
CA GLN A 79 -0.19 -25.15 0.27
C GLN A 79 -0.95 -25.01 1.59
N VAL A 80 -1.73 -23.93 1.72
CA VAL A 80 -2.57 -23.65 2.89
C VAL A 80 -4.02 -23.59 2.44
N PRO A 81 -4.84 -24.62 2.73
CA PRO A 81 -6.28 -24.57 2.50
C PRO A 81 -6.90 -23.38 3.24
N ASN A 82 -7.93 -22.78 2.66
CA ASN A 82 -8.56 -21.57 3.19
C ASN A 82 -9.08 -21.77 4.61
N GLU A 83 -9.72 -22.92 4.86
CA GLU A 83 -10.24 -23.34 6.16
C GLU A 83 -9.14 -23.58 7.22
N LYS A 84 -7.86 -23.60 6.83
CA LYS A 84 -6.71 -23.79 7.73
C LYS A 84 -5.81 -22.56 7.84
N VAL A 85 -6.22 -21.42 7.27
CA VAL A 85 -5.45 -20.17 7.36
C VAL A 85 -5.35 -19.71 8.83
N GLY A 86 -6.46 -19.69 9.57
CA GLY A 86 -6.48 -19.22 10.95
C GLY A 86 -5.67 -20.09 11.92
N TRP A 87 -4.82 -19.47 12.74
CA TRP A 87 -3.97 -20.17 13.73
C TRP A 87 -4.76 -20.99 14.76
N LEU A 88 -5.99 -20.57 15.07
CA LEU A 88 -6.88 -21.29 15.99
C LEU A 88 -7.32 -22.66 15.45
N VAL A 89 -7.23 -22.87 14.13
CA VAL A 89 -7.49 -24.17 13.53
C VAL A 89 -6.28 -25.05 13.76
N GLU A 90 -6.50 -26.15 14.48
CA GLU A 90 -5.45 -27.14 14.73
C GLU A 90 -4.98 -27.76 13.42
N TRP A 91 -3.67 -27.80 13.24
CA TRP A 91 -3.06 -28.44 12.09
C TRP A 91 -1.65 -28.92 12.43
N GLN A 92 -1.57 -30.10 13.03
CA GLN A 92 -0.30 -30.71 13.46
C GLN A 92 0.66 -30.99 12.30
N ASP A 93 0.12 -31.38 11.14
CA ASP A 93 0.91 -31.66 9.94
C ASP A 93 1.32 -30.39 9.16
N TYR A 94 1.10 -29.20 9.72
CA TYR A 94 1.51 -27.96 9.06
C TYR A 94 3.03 -27.85 9.03
N ASN A 95 3.60 -28.10 7.86
CA ASN A 95 5.04 -28.05 7.62
C ASN A 95 5.38 -26.97 6.57
N PRO A 96 5.46 -25.69 6.98
CA PRO A 96 5.80 -24.59 6.08
C PRO A 96 7.25 -24.68 5.60
N VAL A 97 7.50 -24.22 4.38
CA VAL A 97 8.87 -24.08 3.86
C VAL A 97 9.58 -22.97 4.64
N GLU A 98 10.84 -23.18 5.02
CA GLU A 98 11.66 -22.13 5.64
C GLU A 98 12.45 -21.36 4.59
N TYR A 99 12.30 -20.02 4.59
CA TYR A 99 13.05 -19.16 3.69
C TYR A 99 13.28 -17.75 4.26
N THR A 100 14.54 -17.32 4.19
CA THR A 100 14.96 -15.92 4.36
C THR A 100 15.96 -15.60 3.25
N ALA A 101 15.76 -14.48 2.56
CA ALA A 101 16.57 -14.09 1.42
C ALA A 101 18.03 -13.83 1.83
N VAL A 102 18.97 -14.14 0.93
CA VAL A 102 20.41 -13.95 1.16
C VAL A 102 20.73 -12.48 1.49
N SER A 103 20.03 -11.54 0.87
CA SER A 103 20.19 -10.10 1.17
C SER A 103 19.81 -9.73 2.60
N VAL A 104 18.82 -10.41 3.19
CA VAL A 104 18.42 -10.23 4.60
C VAL A 104 19.42 -10.94 5.52
N LEU A 105 19.84 -12.16 5.16
CA LEU A 105 20.83 -12.94 5.91
C LEU A 105 22.21 -12.29 5.97
N ALA A 106 22.55 -11.44 5.00
CA ALA A 106 23.79 -10.67 5.00
C ALA A 106 23.87 -9.64 6.15
N GLY A 107 22.77 -9.42 6.89
CA GLY A 107 22.73 -8.53 8.05
C GLY A 107 22.93 -7.04 7.73
N PRO A 108 22.29 -6.48 6.69
CA PRO A 108 22.33 -5.03 6.49
C PRO A 108 21.65 -4.29 7.66
N ARG A 109 21.95 -3.00 7.84
CA ARG A 109 21.45 -2.19 8.99
C ARG A 109 19.92 -2.21 9.16
N TRP A 110 19.18 -2.40 8.07
CA TRP A 110 17.72 -2.44 8.07
C TRP A 110 17.14 -3.83 8.40
N ALA A 111 17.97 -4.88 8.47
CA ALA A 111 17.55 -6.24 8.78
C ALA A 111 17.89 -6.61 10.23
N ASP A 112 17.01 -7.37 10.86
CA ASP A 112 17.28 -7.97 12.16
C ASP A 112 18.29 -9.14 12.03
N PRO A 113 19.01 -9.48 13.11
CA PRO A 113 19.69 -10.76 13.22
C PRO A 113 18.74 -11.97 13.14
N GLN A 114 19.29 -13.18 13.01
CA GLN A 114 18.50 -14.42 13.17
C GLN A 114 18.08 -14.59 14.65
N ILE A 115 16.90 -15.20 14.89
CA ILE A 115 16.37 -15.41 16.26
C ILE A 115 17.27 -16.30 17.11
N SER A 116 18.05 -17.18 16.47
CA SER A 116 19.03 -18.04 17.15
C SER A 116 20.29 -17.31 17.61
N GLU A 117 20.49 -16.04 17.25
CA GLU A 117 21.67 -15.28 17.67
C GLU A 117 21.55 -14.86 19.14
N SER A 118 22.55 -15.22 19.94
CA SER A 118 22.50 -15.12 21.41
C SER A 118 22.40 -13.70 21.96
N ASN A 119 22.85 -12.70 21.19
CA ASN A 119 22.79 -11.28 21.52
C ASN A 119 21.55 -10.57 20.95
N PHE A 120 20.67 -11.30 20.25
CA PHE A 120 19.45 -10.75 19.69
C PHE A 120 18.24 -11.10 20.57
N SER A 121 17.78 -10.13 21.35
CA SER A 121 16.63 -10.27 22.25
C SER A 121 15.57 -9.23 21.92
N PRO A 122 14.80 -9.42 20.82
CA PRO A 122 13.83 -8.43 20.36
C PRO A 122 12.68 -8.25 21.35
N LYS A 123 12.25 -7.00 21.55
CA LYS A 123 11.06 -6.67 22.36
C LYS A 123 9.82 -6.60 21.49
N PHE A 124 9.26 -7.75 21.16
CA PHE A 124 8.04 -7.82 20.36
C PHE A 124 6.85 -7.15 21.04
N ASN A 125 5.89 -6.67 20.24
CA ASN A 125 4.72 -5.90 20.68
C ASN A 125 5.05 -4.60 21.43
N GLU A 126 6.26 -4.07 21.27
CA GLU A 126 6.74 -2.85 21.93
C GLU A 126 7.63 -2.01 21.01
N LYS A 127 7.99 -0.81 21.44
CA LYS A 127 9.04 -0.01 20.79
C LYS A 127 10.40 -0.50 21.28
N ASP A 128 11.16 -1.13 20.39
CA ASP A 128 12.45 -1.77 20.67
C ASP A 128 13.62 -0.90 20.21
N GLY A 129 13.97 0.08 21.04
CA GLY A 129 14.97 1.10 20.70
C GLY A 129 14.52 1.95 19.50
N HIS A 130 15.19 1.80 18.36
CA HIS A 130 14.85 2.48 17.11
C HIS A 130 13.89 1.68 16.21
N VAL A 131 13.54 0.46 16.58
CA VAL A 131 12.63 -0.40 15.80
C VAL A 131 11.26 -0.39 16.45
N GLU A 132 10.24 0.08 15.72
CA GLU A 132 8.84 -0.09 16.15
C GLU A 132 8.41 -1.52 15.84
N ARG A 133 8.11 -2.30 16.89
CA ARG A 133 7.66 -3.69 16.77
C ARG A 133 6.19 -3.83 17.15
N LYS A 134 5.48 -2.77 17.53
CA LYS A 134 4.02 -2.83 17.74
C LYS A 134 3.30 -2.93 16.40
N SER A 135 2.43 -3.93 16.26
CA SER A 135 1.47 -3.96 15.17
C SER A 135 0.39 -2.91 15.39
N GLN A 136 -0.06 -2.29 14.30
CA GLN A 136 -1.23 -1.41 14.31
C GLN A 136 -2.55 -2.19 14.41
N ASN A 137 -2.51 -3.53 14.33
CA ASN A 137 -3.67 -4.43 14.51
C ASN A 137 -3.77 -5.02 15.93
N GLY A 138 -2.98 -4.53 16.88
CA GLY A 138 -2.96 -5.02 18.25
C GLY A 138 -1.82 -5.98 18.51
N LEU A 139 -1.97 -6.84 19.53
CA LEU A 139 -0.93 -7.80 19.90
C LEU A 139 -0.87 -8.95 18.90
N TYR A 140 0.33 -9.37 18.53
CA TYR A 140 0.57 -10.62 17.81
C TYR A 140 1.22 -11.66 18.74
N GLU A 141 0.90 -12.93 18.50
CA GLU A 141 1.41 -14.04 19.28
C GLU A 141 2.89 -14.29 18.97
N ILE A 142 3.64 -14.72 19.99
CA ILE A 142 5.02 -15.19 19.85
C ILE A 142 5.03 -16.69 20.11
N GLU A 143 5.44 -17.47 19.11
CA GLU A 143 5.58 -18.92 19.22
C GLU A 143 7.01 -19.31 18.84
N ASN A 144 7.64 -20.18 19.64
CA ASN A 144 9.02 -20.63 19.41
C ASN A 144 10.01 -19.47 19.25
N GLY A 145 9.79 -18.38 20.01
CA GLY A 145 10.62 -17.17 19.97
C GLY A 145 10.40 -16.28 18.74
N ARG A 146 9.42 -16.58 17.87
CA ARG A 146 9.16 -15.86 16.63
C ARG A 146 7.72 -15.31 16.61
N PRO A 147 7.48 -14.15 15.98
CA PRO A 147 6.12 -13.67 15.76
C PRO A 147 5.30 -14.63 14.91
N ARG A 148 3.98 -14.67 15.14
CA ARG A 148 2.98 -15.26 14.26
C ARG A 148 2.22 -14.16 13.52
N ASN A 149 2.09 -14.34 12.21
CA ASN A 149 1.36 -13.42 11.34
C ASN A 149 -0.10 -13.29 11.79
N PRO A 150 -0.60 -12.08 12.11
CA PRO A 150 -1.94 -11.90 12.66
C PRO A 150 -3.05 -12.31 11.69
N ALA A 151 -2.79 -12.37 10.38
CA ALA A 151 -3.75 -12.78 9.37
C ALA A 151 -3.78 -14.30 9.12
N GLY A 152 -2.88 -15.08 9.74
CA GLY A 152 -2.86 -16.55 9.63
C GLY A 152 -1.64 -17.13 8.90
N ARG A 153 -1.72 -18.43 8.59
CA ARG A 153 -0.70 -19.24 7.93
C ARG A 153 -0.51 -18.82 6.48
N THR A 154 0.74 -18.66 6.07
CA THR A 154 1.15 -18.31 4.71
C THR A 154 1.79 -19.47 3.94
N GLY A 155 2.12 -20.57 4.62
CA GLY A 155 2.84 -21.71 4.04
C GLY A 155 4.36 -21.51 3.97
N LEU A 156 4.89 -20.45 4.61
CA LEU A 156 6.32 -20.16 4.63
C LEU A 156 6.72 -19.50 5.95
N VAL A 157 7.68 -20.11 6.65
CA VAL A 157 8.35 -19.52 7.81
C VAL A 157 9.66 -18.87 7.40
N GLY A 158 10.16 -17.96 8.23
CA GLY A 158 11.31 -17.12 7.91
C GLY A 158 10.88 -15.68 7.74
N ARG A 159 11.77 -14.85 7.22
CA ARG A 159 11.43 -13.46 6.90
C ARG A 159 11.25 -13.23 5.41
N GLY A 160 11.65 -14.18 4.57
CA GLY A 160 11.74 -13.97 3.13
C GLY A 160 12.59 -12.73 2.84
N LEU A 161 12.04 -11.73 2.14
CA LEU A 161 12.69 -10.46 1.83
C LEU A 161 12.54 -9.37 2.91
N LEU A 162 11.76 -9.62 3.95
CA LEU A 162 11.50 -8.63 4.99
C LEU A 162 12.66 -8.55 5.98
N GLY A 163 13.02 -7.33 6.38
CA GLY A 163 14.16 -7.12 7.28
C GLY A 163 13.84 -7.49 8.72
N ARG A 164 12.64 -7.15 9.19
CA ARG A 164 12.25 -7.28 10.59
C ARG A 164 11.46 -8.54 10.84
N TRP A 165 11.64 -9.14 12.02
CA TRP A 165 10.69 -10.12 12.56
C TRP A 165 9.42 -9.39 13.02
N GLY A 166 8.26 -9.91 12.62
CA GLY A 166 6.96 -9.30 12.92
C GLY A 166 6.56 -8.22 11.89
N PRO A 167 5.96 -7.09 12.32
CA PRO A 167 5.53 -6.04 11.42
C PRO A 167 6.73 -5.34 10.77
N ASN A 168 6.65 -5.13 9.47
CA ASN A 168 7.53 -4.31 8.66
C ASN A 168 6.70 -3.11 8.19
N HIS A 169 6.79 -2.01 8.92
CA HIS A 169 6.07 -0.79 8.60
C HIS A 169 6.63 -0.20 7.31
N ALA A 170 5.77 -0.06 6.31
CA ALA A 170 6.10 0.58 5.05
C ALA A 170 6.36 2.09 5.29
N GLY A 171 7.23 2.67 4.46
CA GLY A 171 7.67 4.07 4.56
C GLY A 171 8.97 4.17 5.30
N MET A 172 9.96 4.79 4.65
CA MET A 172 11.25 5.02 5.26
C MET A 172 11.17 6.28 6.13
N VAL A 173 10.62 6.13 7.34
CA VAL A 173 10.61 7.21 8.34
C VAL A 173 11.96 7.21 9.04
N ASP A 174 12.71 8.29 8.89
CA ASP A 174 14.00 8.39 9.56
C ASP A 174 13.84 8.37 11.09
N PRO A 175 14.80 7.81 11.85
CA PRO A 175 14.71 7.76 13.30
C PRO A 175 14.48 9.14 13.92
N GLY A 176 13.31 9.32 14.57
CA GLY A 176 12.92 10.58 15.21
C GLY A 176 12.13 11.53 14.31
N GLU A 177 11.95 11.20 13.03
CA GLU A 177 11.10 11.96 12.12
C GLU A 177 9.60 11.67 12.39
N LYS A 178 8.75 12.67 12.13
CA LYS A 178 7.29 12.49 12.13
C LYS A 178 6.88 11.89 10.78
N ILE A 179 5.92 10.96 10.78
CA ILE A 179 5.36 10.36 9.54
C ILE A 179 4.94 11.44 8.53
N SER A 180 4.30 12.52 8.98
CA SER A 180 3.88 13.62 8.11
C SER A 180 5.05 14.37 7.46
N ALA A 181 6.20 14.45 8.14
CA ALA A 181 7.41 15.07 7.59
C ALA A 181 8.04 14.17 6.53
N THR A 182 8.13 12.86 6.80
CA THR A 182 8.58 11.87 5.82
C THR A 182 7.71 11.91 4.57
N LEU A 183 6.39 11.83 4.72
CA LEU A 183 5.46 11.86 3.59
C LEU A 183 5.59 13.15 2.77
N LYS A 184 5.81 14.29 3.43
CA LYS A 184 6.04 15.57 2.77
C LYS A 184 7.34 15.55 1.94
N ARG A 185 8.43 15.02 2.52
CA ARG A 185 9.73 14.90 1.86
C ARG A 185 9.64 13.97 0.65
N GLU A 186 9.18 12.73 0.84
CA GLU A 186 9.04 11.72 -0.21
C GLU A 186 8.16 12.23 -1.36
N PHE A 187 7.04 12.90 -1.05
CA PHE A 187 6.20 13.51 -2.08
C PHE A 187 6.93 14.58 -2.89
N GLY A 188 7.69 15.45 -2.21
CA GLY A 188 8.49 16.47 -2.87
C GLY A 188 9.59 15.89 -3.76
N GLU A 189 10.21 14.79 -3.32
CA GLU A 189 11.30 14.11 -4.05
C GLU A 189 10.74 13.33 -5.25
N GLU A 190 9.77 12.44 -5.04
CA GLU A 190 9.26 11.52 -6.06
C GLU A 190 8.30 12.17 -7.07
N ALA A 191 7.45 13.11 -6.63
CA ALA A 191 6.35 13.63 -7.45
C ALA A 191 6.56 15.07 -7.95
N LEU A 192 7.51 15.80 -7.38
CA LEU A 192 7.84 17.19 -7.75
C LEU A 192 9.31 17.39 -8.16
N ASN A 193 10.11 16.32 -8.17
CA ASN A 193 11.55 16.33 -8.46
C ASN A 193 12.32 17.41 -7.69
N SER A 194 11.96 17.65 -6.43
CA SER A 194 12.44 18.80 -5.65
C SER A 194 13.96 18.83 -5.42
N LEU A 195 14.64 17.69 -5.54
CA LEU A 195 16.11 17.59 -5.41
C LEU A 195 16.86 18.23 -6.59
N GLN A 196 16.22 18.34 -7.75
CA GLN A 196 16.80 18.94 -8.97
C GLN A 196 16.36 20.40 -9.17
N LYS A 197 15.54 20.95 -8.27
CA LYS A 197 15.02 22.33 -8.35
C LYS A 197 16.01 23.35 -7.80
N SER A 198 15.90 24.60 -8.26
CA SER A 198 16.64 25.70 -7.68
C SER A 198 16.23 25.95 -6.22
N SER A 199 17.09 26.62 -5.45
CA SER A 199 16.78 26.97 -4.06
C SER A 199 15.52 27.83 -3.90
N ALA A 200 15.15 28.62 -4.91
CA ALA A 200 13.93 29.44 -4.90
C ALA A 200 12.69 28.57 -5.14
N GLU A 201 12.71 27.74 -6.18
CA GLU A 201 11.61 26.80 -6.48
C GLU A 201 11.38 25.82 -5.34
N LYS A 202 12.47 25.30 -4.74
CA LYS A 202 12.38 24.40 -3.60
C LYS A 202 11.66 25.04 -2.41
N ARG A 203 11.91 26.32 -2.12
CA ARG A 203 11.20 27.05 -1.05
C ARG A 203 9.71 27.19 -1.36
N GLU A 204 9.36 27.54 -2.60
CA GLU A 204 7.96 27.66 -3.01
C GLU A 204 7.22 26.32 -2.90
N ILE A 205 7.85 25.22 -3.36
CA ILE A 205 7.32 23.86 -3.18
C ILE A 205 7.16 23.56 -1.68
N GLU A 206 8.17 23.81 -0.86
CA GLU A 206 8.14 23.55 0.58
C GLU A 206 7.03 24.33 1.30
N GLU A 207 6.75 25.56 0.89
CA GLU A 207 5.66 26.41 1.41
C GLU A 207 4.28 25.84 1.03
N GLN A 208 4.05 25.50 -0.23
CA GLN A 208 2.79 24.89 -0.69
C GLN A 208 2.55 23.54 -0.01
N LEU A 209 3.58 22.70 0.06
CA LEU A 209 3.50 21.43 0.77
C LEU A 209 3.29 21.63 2.27
N HIS A 210 3.88 22.66 2.89
CA HIS A 210 3.61 22.96 4.29
C HIS A 210 2.12 23.29 4.48
N LYS A 211 1.53 24.08 3.60
CA LYS A 211 0.09 24.39 3.63
C LYS A 211 -0.76 23.11 3.48
N LEU A 212 -0.43 22.23 2.53
CA LEU A 212 -1.15 20.97 2.29
C LEU A 212 -1.03 19.96 3.44
N PHE A 213 0.12 19.89 4.11
CA PHE A 213 0.34 18.92 5.18
C PHE A 213 -0.04 19.44 6.57
N SER A 214 -0.31 20.75 6.71
CA SER A 214 -0.76 21.37 7.97
C SER A 214 -2.27 21.40 8.14
N GLN A 215 -3.02 21.19 7.06
CA GLN A 215 -4.48 21.06 7.11
C GLN A 215 -4.92 19.73 7.74
N GLU A 216 -6.21 19.63 8.03
CA GLU A 216 -6.83 18.39 8.48
C GLU A 216 -6.65 17.29 7.43
N HIS A 217 -6.20 16.13 7.88
CA HIS A 217 -5.95 14.95 7.06
C HIS A 217 -6.75 13.76 7.59
N LEU A 218 -7.01 12.81 6.71
CA LEU A 218 -7.72 11.58 7.07
C LEU A 218 -6.76 10.42 7.08
N VAL A 219 -6.63 9.74 8.23
CA VAL A 219 -6.09 8.39 8.24
C VAL A 219 -7.10 7.49 7.54
N ILE A 220 -6.71 6.92 6.42
CA ILE A 220 -7.55 6.03 5.60
C ILE A 220 -7.48 4.62 6.14
N TYR A 221 -6.26 4.16 6.42
CA TYR A 221 -5.99 2.79 6.81
C TYR A 221 -4.76 2.71 7.70
N LYS A 222 -4.76 1.80 8.69
CA LYS A 222 -3.58 1.43 9.49
C LYS A 222 -3.58 -0.08 9.71
N GLY A 223 -2.43 -0.71 9.46
CA GLY A 223 -2.20 -2.12 9.78
C GLY A 223 -1.83 -3.00 8.61
N TYR A 224 -2.23 -4.27 8.71
CA TYR A 224 -1.84 -5.39 7.89
C TYR A 224 -2.13 -5.25 6.40
N VAL A 225 -1.08 -5.36 5.57
CA VAL A 225 -1.24 -5.38 4.12
C VAL A 225 -1.10 -6.82 3.62
N ASP A 226 -2.10 -7.33 2.91
CA ASP A 226 -1.98 -8.58 2.15
C ASP A 226 -0.98 -8.40 1.00
N ASP A 227 0.28 -8.74 1.30
CA ASP A 227 1.45 -8.54 0.46
C ASP A 227 2.14 -9.89 0.16
N PRO A 228 2.58 -10.14 -1.07
CA PRO A 228 3.22 -11.41 -1.44
C PRO A 228 4.54 -11.68 -0.71
N ARG A 229 5.14 -10.68 -0.06
CA ARG A 229 6.35 -10.84 0.78
C ARG A 229 6.05 -11.37 2.18
N ASN A 230 4.80 -11.37 2.62
CA ASN A 230 4.43 -11.80 3.97
C ASN A 230 4.78 -13.28 4.19
N THR A 231 5.21 -13.61 5.40
CA THR A 231 5.52 -14.96 5.87
C THR A 231 4.72 -15.22 7.14
N ASP A 232 4.85 -16.40 7.73
CA ASP A 232 4.28 -16.72 9.03
C ASP A 232 4.89 -15.86 10.15
N ASN A 233 6.07 -15.27 9.94
CA ASN A 233 6.85 -14.61 10.99
C ASN A 233 7.19 -13.13 10.70
N ALA A 234 6.88 -12.63 9.51
CA ALA A 234 7.12 -11.25 9.13
C ALA A 234 6.05 -10.81 8.12
N TRP A 235 5.52 -9.59 8.27
CA TRP A 235 4.48 -9.08 7.38
C TRP A 235 4.60 -7.59 7.16
N MET A 236 4.00 -7.11 6.08
CA MET A 236 3.88 -5.69 5.79
C MET A 236 2.75 -5.06 6.60
N GLU A 237 3.02 -3.90 7.17
CA GLU A 237 2.00 -2.99 7.66
C GLU A 237 2.16 -1.62 7.03
N THR A 238 1.09 -0.86 6.91
CA THR A 238 1.15 0.50 6.39
C THR A 238 0.20 1.43 7.15
N GLU A 239 0.49 2.72 7.08
CA GLU A 239 -0.42 3.79 7.45
C GLU A 239 -0.68 4.62 6.19
N ALA A 240 -1.91 4.57 5.68
CA ALA A 240 -2.32 5.36 4.53
C ALA A 240 -3.04 6.62 5.01
N VAL A 241 -2.54 7.78 4.57
CA VAL A 241 -3.08 9.09 4.96
C VAL A 241 -3.48 9.85 3.70
N ASN A 242 -4.67 10.46 3.73
CA ASN A 242 -5.16 11.33 2.68
C ASN A 242 -5.02 12.79 3.09
N TYR A 243 -4.22 13.51 2.30
CA TYR A 243 -4.18 14.97 2.30
C TYR A 243 -5.00 15.46 1.10
N HIS A 244 -5.99 16.32 1.36
CA HIS A 244 -6.97 16.69 0.35
C HIS A 244 -6.92 18.18 0.08
N ASP A 245 -6.75 18.57 -1.19
CA ASP A 245 -6.89 19.97 -1.58
C ASP A 245 -8.31 20.20 -2.12
N GLU A 246 -9.17 20.71 -1.24
CA GLU A 246 -10.60 20.94 -1.52
C GLU A 246 -10.81 22.04 -2.57
N THR A 247 -9.97 23.09 -2.56
CA THR A 247 -10.13 24.25 -3.46
C THR A 247 -9.31 24.13 -4.74
N GLY A 248 -8.25 23.30 -4.73
CA GLY A 248 -7.28 23.20 -5.82
C GLY A 248 -6.19 24.27 -5.77
N GLU A 249 -6.31 25.26 -4.88
CA GLU A 249 -5.40 26.42 -4.81
C GLU A 249 -3.95 26.05 -4.49
N ILE A 250 -3.71 24.87 -3.90
CA ILE A 250 -2.37 24.41 -3.55
C ILE A 250 -1.81 23.57 -4.68
N MET A 251 -2.55 22.53 -5.09
CA MET A 251 -2.09 21.52 -6.04
C MET A 251 -2.18 21.97 -7.51
N ASP A 252 -2.84 23.08 -7.82
CA ASP A 252 -2.80 23.70 -9.16
C ASP A 252 -1.49 24.46 -9.41
N ASN A 253 -0.84 24.92 -8.34
CA ASN A 253 0.43 25.65 -8.41
C ASN A 253 1.66 24.73 -8.32
N LEU A 254 1.46 23.42 -8.14
CA LEU A 254 2.51 22.43 -8.06
C LEU A 254 2.57 21.62 -9.36
N ALA A 255 3.58 21.91 -10.19
CA ALA A 255 3.86 21.15 -11.39
C ALA A 255 4.44 19.78 -11.02
N LEU A 256 3.76 18.71 -11.43
CA LEU A 256 4.24 17.34 -11.21
C LEU A 256 5.43 17.06 -12.14
N GLU A 257 6.51 16.57 -11.55
CA GLU A 257 7.71 16.14 -12.26
C GLU A 257 8.26 14.89 -11.57
N ALA A 258 8.48 13.84 -12.34
CA ALA A 258 8.92 12.58 -11.77
C ALA A 258 10.34 12.73 -11.23
N GLY A 259 10.54 12.35 -9.97
CA GLY A 259 11.86 12.23 -9.37
C GLY A 259 12.68 11.09 -9.97
N ASP A 260 13.88 10.89 -9.45
CA ASP A 260 14.81 9.83 -9.85
C ASP A 260 14.25 8.41 -9.66
N ASP A 261 13.45 8.20 -8.62
CA ASP A 261 12.83 6.90 -8.32
C ASP A 261 11.46 6.68 -9.01
N ALA A 262 10.95 7.69 -9.73
CA ALA A 262 9.66 7.62 -10.43
C ALA A 262 9.83 7.59 -11.95
N GLY A 263 9.31 6.56 -12.62
CA GLY A 263 9.35 6.51 -14.09
C GLY A 263 8.44 7.55 -14.77
N LYS A 264 7.26 7.80 -14.20
CA LYS A 264 6.27 8.80 -14.64
C LYS A 264 5.42 9.25 -13.45
N VAL A 265 4.98 10.50 -13.47
CA VAL A 265 4.02 11.05 -12.51
C VAL A 265 2.86 11.70 -13.26
N LYS A 266 1.63 11.53 -12.75
CA LYS A 266 0.43 12.20 -13.28
C LYS A 266 -0.70 12.20 -12.26
N TRP A 267 -1.66 13.09 -12.47
CA TRP A 267 -3.01 12.96 -11.89
C TRP A 267 -3.76 11.80 -12.54
N VAL A 268 -4.55 11.08 -11.75
CA VAL A 268 -5.36 9.95 -12.21
C VAL A 268 -6.77 10.08 -11.67
N ASP A 269 -7.77 10.00 -12.55
CA ASP A 269 -9.17 9.98 -12.10
C ASP A 269 -9.46 8.68 -11.36
N ILE A 270 -10.13 8.78 -10.20
CA ILE A 270 -10.45 7.62 -9.37
C ILE A 270 -11.62 6.84 -9.96
N SER A 271 -11.45 5.54 -10.14
CA SER A 271 -12.53 4.60 -10.39
C SER A 271 -12.18 3.17 -9.97
N ASP A 272 -13.21 2.33 -9.86
CA ASP A 272 -13.12 0.88 -9.62
C ASP A 272 -12.28 0.12 -10.67
N LYS A 273 -12.06 0.70 -11.85
CA LYS A 273 -11.22 0.13 -12.93
C LYS A 273 -9.73 0.40 -12.73
N LEU A 274 -9.32 1.20 -11.74
CA LEU A 274 -7.90 1.47 -11.48
C LEU A 274 -7.15 0.20 -11.05
N LYS A 275 -6.13 -0.15 -11.83
CA LYS A 275 -5.20 -1.23 -11.50
C LYS A 275 -3.99 -0.64 -10.79
N LEU A 276 -3.99 -0.74 -9.46
CA LEU A 276 -2.90 -0.27 -8.61
C LEU A 276 -2.15 -1.44 -7.97
N TYR A 277 -0.91 -1.16 -7.54
CA TYR A 277 -0.07 -2.12 -6.85
C TYR A 277 -0.63 -2.51 -5.47
N ALA A 278 -0.33 -3.74 -5.04
CA ALA A 278 -0.68 -4.30 -3.73
C ALA A 278 -2.16 -4.10 -3.35
N SER A 279 -2.42 -3.28 -2.33
CA SER A 279 -3.77 -2.98 -1.81
C SER A 279 -4.16 -1.52 -2.00
N HIS A 280 -3.46 -0.77 -2.88
CA HIS A 280 -3.73 0.66 -3.03
C HIS A 280 -5.13 0.94 -3.55
N SER A 281 -5.72 0.09 -4.40
CA SER A 281 -7.11 0.28 -4.85
C SER A 281 -8.10 0.29 -3.68
N GLN A 282 -7.88 -0.53 -2.66
CA GLN A 282 -8.73 -0.56 -1.44
C GLN A 282 -8.57 0.74 -0.64
N PHE A 283 -7.37 1.30 -0.57
CA PHE A 283 -7.16 2.58 0.10
C PHE A 283 -7.83 3.72 -0.66
N ILE A 284 -7.76 3.71 -1.99
CA ILE A 284 -8.43 4.70 -2.82
C ILE A 284 -9.96 4.59 -2.71
N GLU A 285 -10.52 3.38 -2.69
CA GLU A 285 -11.95 3.14 -2.42
C GLU A 285 -12.37 3.77 -1.08
N LEU A 286 -11.64 3.50 0.00
CA LEU A 286 -11.88 4.10 1.31
C LEU A 286 -11.76 5.64 1.29
N VAL A 287 -10.85 6.20 0.48
CA VAL A 287 -10.78 7.65 0.27
C VAL A 287 -12.08 8.14 -0.38
N THR A 288 -12.58 7.44 -1.40
CA THR A 288 -13.82 7.86 -2.08
C THR A 288 -15.03 7.83 -1.15
N GLU A 289 -15.16 6.79 -0.32
CA GLU A 289 -16.22 6.69 0.69
C GLU A 289 -16.16 7.86 1.68
N LYS A 290 -14.98 8.15 2.25
CA LYS A 290 -14.82 9.22 3.24
C LYS A 290 -14.98 10.62 2.65
N ARG A 291 -14.83 10.78 1.34
CA ARG A 291 -14.92 12.07 0.63
C ARG A 291 -16.20 12.23 -0.18
N ASP A 292 -17.13 11.27 -0.09
CA ASP A 292 -18.36 11.25 -0.89
C ASP A 292 -18.09 11.42 -2.40
N ALA A 293 -17.07 10.68 -2.88
CA ALA A 293 -16.61 10.73 -4.25
C ALA A 293 -17.15 9.56 -5.08
N HIS A 294 -17.15 9.74 -6.39
CA HIS A 294 -17.50 8.67 -7.34
C HIS A 294 -16.51 7.50 -7.27
N TRP A 295 -17.02 6.27 -7.34
CA TRP A 295 -16.22 5.04 -7.38
C TRP A 295 -16.60 4.13 -8.56
N SER A 296 -17.87 3.71 -8.65
CA SER A 296 -18.35 2.77 -9.67
C SER A 296 -18.70 3.47 -10.98
N GLU A 297 -18.02 3.12 -12.07
CA GLU A 297 -18.33 3.68 -13.40
C GLU A 297 -19.58 3.06 -14.06
N ASP A 298 -19.94 1.84 -13.68
CA ASP A 298 -21.02 1.09 -14.32
C ASP A 298 -22.23 1.06 -13.37
N SER A 299 -23.24 1.88 -13.64
CA SER A 299 -24.56 1.67 -13.03
C SER A 299 -25.19 0.44 -13.68
N GLU A 300 -25.58 -0.58 -12.90
CA GLU A 300 -26.38 -1.73 -13.36
C GLU A 300 -27.76 -1.36 -13.95
N ALA A 301 -27.99 -0.09 -14.27
CA ALA A 301 -29.20 0.44 -14.90
C ALA A 301 -29.47 -0.15 -16.28
N ASP A 302 -28.46 -0.67 -16.98
CA ASP A 302 -28.62 -1.30 -18.31
C ASP A 302 -28.99 -2.79 -18.26
N CYS A 303 -29.05 -3.42 -17.07
CA CYS A 303 -29.38 -4.85 -16.95
C CYS A 303 -30.88 -5.15 -16.78
N ASN A 304 -31.75 -4.12 -16.68
CA ASN A 304 -33.20 -4.28 -16.52
C ASN A 304 -34.02 -3.88 -17.77
N GLY A 305 -33.38 -3.77 -18.93
CA GLY A 305 -34.03 -3.41 -20.18
C GLY A 305 -33.88 -4.46 -21.26
N SER A 306 -34.59 -5.60 -21.17
CA SER A 306 -35.12 -6.41 -22.29
C SER A 306 -35.97 -7.57 -21.77
#